data_AF-A0A967YJN7-F1
#
_entry.id   AF-A0A967YJN7-F1
#
_cell.length_a   1.000
_cell.length_b   1.000
_cell.length_c   1.000
_cell.angle_alpha   90.00
_cell.angle_beta   90.00
_cell.angle_gamma   90.00
#
_symmetry.space_group_name_H-M   'P 1'
#
loop_
_entity.id
_entity.type
_entity.pdbx_description
1 polymer ?
#
loop_
_entity_poly.entity_id
_entity_poly.type
_entity_poly.pdbx_seq_one_letter_code
_entity_poly.pdbx_strand_id
1 'polypeptide(L)'
;YIHHTCFEMLQEDIQRQLADYHQTNPLKAGMSKEELKTKFPPLLTPRLFNLTLNQMTKENTIAQEENIIRLATHAVSLGGKQADVRDKILKTYLKAGLEPPYFKELAKSLDADAKRSREVLMHLVNEGIIIKVKEDLFFHSEAINALKKKLVKFLEDQAEITTPQFKEMTGVSRKFVIPLAEYFDSSNVTLRVGDVRKLRKG
;
A
#
# COMPACT_ATOMS: atom_id res chain seq x y z
N TYR A 1 26.02 24.90 32.79
CA TYR A 1 26.85 23.93 32.06
C TYR A 1 26.29 22.55 32.33
N ILE A 2 25.44 22.02 31.44
CA ILE A 2 25.10 20.59 31.50
C ILE A 2 26.34 19.88 30.98
N HIS A 3 26.92 19.00 31.80
CA HIS A 3 28.13 18.25 31.47
C HIS A 3 27.94 17.55 30.11
N HIS A 4 28.82 17.86 29.15
CA HIS A 4 28.88 17.21 27.84
C HIS A 4 28.82 15.67 27.98
N THR A 5 29.47 15.17 29.03
CA THR A 5 29.48 13.77 29.46
C THR A 5 28.10 13.21 29.79
N CYS A 6 27.23 13.97 30.48
CA CYS A 6 25.86 13.51 30.80
C CYS A 6 24.98 13.40 29.55
N PHE A 7 25.23 14.25 28.54
CA PHE A 7 24.50 14.21 27.29
C PHE A 7 24.91 12.99 26.46
N GLU A 8 26.21 12.73 26.35
CA GLU A 8 26.75 11.55 25.65
C GLU A 8 26.30 10.25 26.30
N MET A 9 26.37 10.15 27.63
CA MET A 9 25.87 8.98 28.37
C MET A 9 24.38 8.71 28.08
N LEU A 10 23.56 9.77 28.02
CA LEU A 10 22.14 9.63 27.69
C LEU A 10 21.93 9.17 26.24
N GLN A 11 22.74 9.63 25.29
CA GLN A 11 22.69 9.17 23.90
C GLN A 11 23.04 7.67 23.81
N GLU A 12 24.09 7.23 24.51
CA GLU A 12 24.50 5.83 24.56
C GLU A 12 23.43 4.95 25.20
N ASP A 13 22.85 5.38 26.32
CA ASP A 13 21.79 4.64 26.99
C ASP A 13 20.53 4.52 26.12
N ILE A 14 20.13 5.59 25.41
CA ILE A 14 19.04 5.55 24.43
C ILE A 14 19.33 4.54 23.33
N GLN A 15 20.55 4.53 22.78
CA GLN A 15 20.92 3.57 21.75
C GLN A 15 20.85 2.12 22.26
N ARG A 16 21.36 1.87 23.47
CA ARG A 16 21.32 0.55 24.09
C ARG A 16 19.89 0.07 24.31
N GLN A 17 19.02 0.91 24.88
CA GLN A 17 17.61 0.57 25.08
C GLN A 17 16.88 0.26 23.77
N LEU A 18 17.16 1.03 22.71
CA LEU A 18 16.59 0.76 21.39
C LEU A 18 17.16 -0.54 20.80
N ALA A 19 18.46 -0.82 20.93
CA ALA A 19 19.08 -2.06 20.46
C ALA A 19 18.49 -3.30 21.16
N ASP A 20 18.36 -3.26 22.48
CA ASP A 20 17.78 -4.35 23.28
C ASP A 20 16.29 -4.57 22.92
N TYR A 21 15.56 -3.47 22.69
CA TYR A 21 14.17 -3.55 22.25
C TYR A 21 14.03 -4.20 20.87
N HIS A 22 14.92 -3.85 19.96
CA HIS A 22 14.96 -4.43 18.61
C HIS A 22 15.33 -5.91 18.61
N GLN A 23 16.25 -6.32 19.48
CA GLN A 23 16.61 -7.72 19.66
C GLN A 23 15.44 -8.55 20.21
N THR A 24 14.68 -7.97 21.16
CA THR A 24 13.52 -8.63 21.78
C THR A 24 12.24 -8.53 20.95
N ASN A 25 12.12 -7.54 20.06
CA ASN A 25 10.94 -7.28 19.24
C ASN A 25 11.29 -7.02 17.76
N PRO A 26 11.92 -7.96 17.04
CA PRO A 26 12.41 -7.73 15.66
C PRO A 26 11.30 -7.46 14.63
N LEU A 27 10.03 -7.73 14.97
CA LEU A 27 8.87 -7.49 14.11
C LEU A 27 8.19 -6.13 14.35
N LYS A 28 8.56 -5.40 15.41
CA LYS A 28 7.99 -4.08 15.74
C LYS A 28 8.85 -2.97 15.14
N ALA A 29 8.19 -1.96 14.61
CA ALA A 29 8.77 -0.80 13.90
C ALA A 29 9.85 -0.02 14.67
N GLY A 30 9.77 -0.04 16.00
CA GLY A 30 10.56 0.74 16.92
C GLY A 30 9.82 0.83 18.25
N MET A 31 10.42 1.50 19.23
CA MET A 31 9.84 1.71 20.55
C MET A 31 8.99 2.99 20.54
N SER A 32 7.87 3.02 21.28
CA SER A 32 7.13 4.29 21.42
C SER A 32 7.91 5.29 22.27
N LYS A 33 7.74 6.59 22.03
CA LYS A 33 8.43 7.65 22.78
C LYS A 33 8.09 7.61 24.27
N GLU A 34 6.85 7.30 24.62
CA GLU A 34 6.41 7.15 26.01
C GLU A 34 7.04 5.92 26.67
N GLU A 35 7.06 4.79 25.97
CA GLU A 35 7.72 3.58 26.45
C GLU A 35 9.22 3.82 26.66
N LEU A 36 9.90 4.46 25.71
CA LEU A 36 11.31 4.82 25.83
C LEU A 36 11.53 5.72 27.06
N LYS A 37 10.67 6.73 27.25
CA LYS A 37 10.76 7.63 28.41
C LYS A 37 10.60 6.89 29.74
N THR A 38 9.76 5.85 29.83
CA THR A 38 9.60 5.06 31.07
C THR A 38 10.82 4.20 31.43
N LYS A 39 11.74 3.97 30.48
CA LYS A 39 13.02 3.27 30.75
C LYS A 39 14.05 4.15 31.44
N PHE A 40 13.82 5.46 31.53
CA PHE A 40 14.74 6.41 32.15
C PHE A 40 14.21 6.94 33.49
N PRO A 41 15.11 7.32 34.42
CA PRO A 41 14.72 7.84 35.72
C PRO A 41 13.83 9.09 35.63
N PRO A 42 12.90 9.31 36.60
CA PRO A 42 12.04 10.50 36.66
C PRO A 42 12.79 11.83 36.78
N LEU A 43 14.06 11.77 37.19
CA LEU A 43 14.98 12.91 37.28
C LEU A 43 15.33 13.50 35.91
N LEU A 44 15.04 12.79 34.81
CA LEU A 44 15.26 13.28 33.46
C LEU A 44 14.15 14.26 33.06
N THR A 45 14.50 15.54 32.91
CA THR A 45 13.53 16.54 32.46
C THR A 45 13.03 16.23 31.04
N PRO A 46 11.73 16.39 30.75
CA PRO A 46 11.18 16.16 29.41
C PRO A 46 11.87 17.02 28.34
N ARG A 47 12.35 18.21 28.72
CA ARG A 47 13.07 19.12 27.84
C ARG A 47 14.42 18.54 27.42
N LEU A 48 15.19 17.99 28.34
CA LEU A 48 16.49 17.37 28.03
C LEU A 48 16.32 16.13 27.15
N PHE A 49 15.37 15.25 27.48
CA PHE A 49 15.08 14.06 26.67
C PHE A 49 14.70 14.41 25.23
N ASN A 50 13.80 15.38 25.04
CA ASN A 50 13.41 15.83 23.69
C ASN A 50 14.57 16.49 22.93
N LEU A 51 15.42 17.26 23.61
CA LEU A 51 16.60 17.85 22.99
C LEU A 51 17.59 16.78 22.53
N THR A 52 17.83 15.76 23.35
CA THR A 52 18.71 14.63 23.00
C THR A 52 18.16 13.85 21.81
N LEU A 53 16.87 13.52 21.80
CA LEU A 53 16.24 12.86 20.65
C LEU A 53 16.38 13.68 19.37
N ASN A 54 16.05 14.98 19.43
CA ASN A 54 16.17 15.87 18.27
C ASN A 54 17.60 15.95 17.75
N GLN A 55 18.59 15.97 18.64
CA GLN A 55 20.00 15.98 18.26
C GLN A 55 20.41 14.66 17.61
N MET A 56 20.05 13.52 18.21
CA MET A 56 20.33 12.20 17.64
C MET A 56 19.63 11.98 16.29
N THR A 57 18.46 12.58 16.07
CA THR A 57 17.78 12.61 14.77
C THR A 57 18.54 13.45 13.75
N LYS A 58 19.03 14.63 14.14
CA LYS A 58 19.89 15.47 13.27
C LYS A 58 21.20 14.77 12.90
N GLU A 59 21.75 13.98 13.81
CA GLU A 59 22.97 13.19 13.62
C GLU A 59 22.73 11.89 12.84
N ASN A 60 21.49 11.60 12.43
CA ASN A 60 21.08 10.36 11.75
C ASN A 60 21.39 9.08 12.55
N THR A 61 21.52 9.17 13.86
CA THR A 61 21.74 8.02 14.74
C THR A 61 20.43 7.29 15.05
N ILE A 62 19.33 8.04 15.11
CA ILE A 62 17.96 7.52 15.29
C ILE A 62 17.02 8.12 14.26
N ALA A 63 15.98 7.37 13.90
CA ALA A 63 14.82 7.87 13.16
C ALA A 63 13.62 7.98 14.09
N GLN A 64 12.90 9.11 13.99
CA GLN A 64 11.65 9.34 14.70
C GLN A 64 10.53 9.52 13.68
N GLU A 65 9.52 8.65 13.75
CA GLU A 65 8.33 8.67 12.90
C GLU A 65 7.09 8.77 13.81
N GLU A 66 6.42 9.92 13.80
CA GLU A 66 5.33 10.26 14.73
C GLU A 66 5.70 10.05 16.21
N ASN A 67 5.23 8.95 16.81
CA ASN A 67 5.45 8.56 18.19
C ASN A 67 6.42 7.37 18.34
N ILE A 68 7.01 6.89 17.24
CA ILE A 68 7.92 5.74 17.21
C ILE A 68 9.36 6.22 17.05
N ILE A 69 10.25 5.63 17.83
CA ILE A 69 11.69 5.89 17.82
C ILE A 69 12.41 4.57 17.53
N ARG A 70 13.35 4.61 16.58
CA ARG A 70 14.22 3.48 16.23
C ARG A 70 15.63 3.95 15.95
N LEU A 71 16.62 3.11 16.21
CA LEU A 71 17.96 3.24 15.64
C LEU A 71 17.88 3.37 14.11
N ALA A 72 18.68 4.27 13.55
CA ALA A 72 18.76 4.43 12.09
C ALA A 72 19.27 3.16 11.40
N THR A 73 20.16 2.42 12.08
CA THR A 73 20.66 1.09 11.64
C THR A 73 19.60 0.00 11.73
N HIS A 74 18.57 0.18 12.55
CA HIS A 74 17.44 -0.73 12.61
C HIS A 74 16.38 -0.27 11.61
N ALA A 75 16.59 -0.69 10.37
CA ALA A 75 15.55 -0.68 9.36
C ALA A 75 14.58 -1.83 9.67
N VAL A 76 13.67 -1.62 10.63
CA VAL A 76 12.52 -2.50 10.73
C VAL A 76 11.77 -2.35 9.44
N SER A 77 11.61 -3.48 8.79
CA SER A 77 10.80 -3.77 7.62
C SER A 77 9.32 -3.39 7.81
N LEU A 78 9.00 -2.13 8.14
CA LEU A 78 7.70 -1.54 7.86
C LEU A 78 7.63 -1.21 6.37
N GLY A 79 8.65 -0.54 5.85
CA GLY A 79 8.84 -0.34 4.40
C GLY A 79 9.07 -1.66 3.67
N GLY A 80 9.84 -2.59 4.25
CA GLY A 80 10.09 -3.90 3.65
C GLY A 80 8.86 -4.81 3.61
N LYS A 81 8.10 -4.96 4.71
CA LYS A 81 6.84 -5.75 4.68
C LYS A 81 5.76 -5.10 3.84
N GLN A 82 5.67 -3.77 3.83
CA GLN A 82 4.77 -3.07 2.91
C GLN A 82 5.20 -3.25 1.46
N ALA A 83 6.50 -3.19 1.16
CA ALA A 83 7.04 -3.46 -0.16
C ALA A 83 6.80 -4.92 -0.58
N ASP A 84 6.99 -5.89 0.32
CA ASP A 84 6.71 -7.31 0.07
C ASP A 84 5.22 -7.54 -0.21
N VAL A 85 4.33 -6.92 0.58
CA VAL A 85 2.88 -6.96 0.37
C VAL A 85 2.51 -6.29 -0.95
N ARG A 86 3.07 -5.11 -1.24
CA ARG A 86 2.90 -4.37 -2.49
C ARG A 86 3.29 -5.23 -3.69
N ASP A 87 4.47 -5.84 -3.64
CA ASP A 87 4.99 -6.69 -4.71
C ASP A 87 4.16 -7.96 -4.88
N LYS A 88 3.74 -8.60 -3.78
CA LYS A 88 2.82 -9.76 -3.83
C LYS A 88 1.49 -9.37 -4.47
N ILE A 89 0.90 -8.23 -4.09
CA ILE A 89 -0.35 -7.71 -4.67
C ILE A 89 -0.16 -7.47 -6.18
N LEU A 90 0.88 -6.72 -6.57
CA LEU A 90 1.15 -6.38 -7.96
C LEU A 90 1.39 -7.63 -8.82
N LYS A 91 2.27 -8.55 -8.39
CA LYS A 91 2.54 -9.79 -9.11
C LYS A 91 1.29 -10.64 -9.27
N THR A 92 0.44 -10.69 -8.25
CA THR A 92 -0.80 -11.49 -8.30
C THR A 92 -1.78 -10.91 -9.30
N TYR A 93 -2.07 -9.60 -9.23
CA TYR A 93 -3.01 -8.95 -10.16
C TYR A 93 -2.46 -8.88 -11.59
N LEU A 94 -1.15 -8.72 -11.77
CA LEU A 94 -0.52 -8.75 -13.09
C LEU A 94 -0.64 -10.14 -13.72
N LYS A 95 -0.33 -11.21 -12.97
CA LYS A 95 -0.41 -12.59 -13.46
C LYS A 95 -1.84 -13.04 -13.74
N ALA A 96 -2.81 -12.59 -12.94
CA ALA A 96 -4.21 -13.00 -13.08
C ALA A 96 -4.94 -12.32 -14.26
N GLY A 97 -4.41 -11.20 -14.77
CA GLY A 97 -4.97 -10.53 -15.95
C GLY A 97 -6.43 -10.08 -15.74
N LEU A 98 -7.35 -10.63 -16.53
CA LEU A 98 -8.78 -10.32 -16.48
C LEU A 98 -9.60 -11.24 -15.55
N GLU A 99 -8.96 -12.20 -14.87
CA GLU A 99 -9.61 -13.08 -13.89
C GLU A 99 -8.95 -12.99 -12.51
N PRO A 100 -8.89 -11.79 -11.90
CA PRO A 100 -8.23 -11.60 -10.63
C PRO A 100 -9.02 -12.23 -9.46
N PRO A 101 -8.32 -12.64 -8.38
CA PRO A 101 -8.98 -12.99 -7.12
C PRO A 101 -9.63 -11.75 -6.48
N TYR A 102 -10.66 -11.96 -5.67
CA TYR A 102 -11.17 -10.86 -4.85
C TYR A 102 -10.13 -10.43 -3.82
N PHE A 103 -10.12 -9.15 -3.46
CA PHE A 103 -9.14 -8.68 -2.48
C PHE A 103 -9.28 -9.38 -1.13
N LYS A 104 -10.50 -9.70 -0.67
CA LYS A 104 -10.74 -10.55 0.50
C LYS A 104 -10.07 -11.93 0.44
N GLU A 105 -9.96 -12.53 -0.75
CA GLU A 105 -9.30 -13.83 -0.93
C GLU A 105 -7.78 -13.65 -0.93
N LEU A 106 -7.29 -12.65 -1.66
CA LEU A 106 -5.88 -12.28 -1.68
C LEU A 106 -5.37 -11.94 -0.27
N ALA A 107 -6.12 -11.16 0.50
CA ALA A 107 -5.79 -10.74 1.85
C ALA A 107 -5.57 -11.92 2.82
N LYS A 108 -6.23 -13.07 2.60
CA LYS A 108 -5.99 -14.29 3.40
C LYS A 108 -4.65 -14.95 3.10
N SER A 109 -4.09 -14.71 1.92
CA SER A 109 -2.79 -15.24 1.49
C SER A 109 -1.62 -14.29 1.76
N LEU A 110 -1.92 -13.06 2.21
CA LEU A 110 -0.93 -12.08 2.60
C LEU A 110 -0.58 -12.28 4.09
N ASP A 111 0.71 -12.39 4.41
CA ASP A 111 1.25 -12.47 5.78
C ASP A 111 1.19 -11.11 6.51
N ALA A 112 0.10 -10.37 6.33
CA ALA A 112 -0.08 -9.03 6.84
C ALA A 112 -1.51 -8.82 7.34
N ASP A 113 -1.66 -7.90 8.28
CA ASP A 113 -2.97 -7.49 8.77
C ASP A 113 -3.88 -7.01 7.62
N ALA A 114 -5.17 -7.36 7.69
CA ALA A 114 -6.13 -7.07 6.62
C ALA A 114 -6.31 -5.56 6.38
N LYS A 115 -6.22 -4.75 7.44
CA LYS A 115 -6.32 -3.28 7.33
C LYS A 115 -5.10 -2.71 6.61
N ARG A 116 -3.89 -3.16 6.99
CA ARG A 116 -2.64 -2.73 6.36
C ARG A 116 -2.56 -3.13 4.90
N SER A 117 -2.94 -4.36 4.57
CA SER A 117 -2.99 -4.82 3.17
C SER A 117 -3.94 -3.97 2.33
N ARG A 118 -5.06 -3.52 2.92
CA ARG A 118 -6.03 -2.65 2.27
C ARG A 118 -5.49 -1.24 2.07
N GLU A 119 -4.75 -0.71 3.03
CA GLU A 119 -4.08 0.60 2.90
C GLU A 119 -3.05 0.57 1.75
N VAL A 120 -2.23 -0.49 1.65
CA VAL A 120 -1.28 -0.67 0.53
C VAL A 120 -2.01 -0.78 -0.81
N LEU A 121 -3.10 -1.56 -0.88
CA LEU A 121 -3.91 -1.67 -2.10
C LEU A 121 -4.47 -0.30 -2.52
N MET A 122 -5.04 0.45 -1.58
CA MET A 122 -5.62 1.76 -1.88
C MET A 122 -4.54 2.77 -2.31
N HIS A 123 -3.33 2.66 -1.77
CA HIS A 123 -2.19 3.44 -2.24
C HIS A 123 -1.88 3.12 -3.72
N LEU A 124 -1.82 1.84 -4.09
CA LEU A 124 -1.63 1.41 -5.49
C LEU A 124 -2.76 1.86 -6.42
N VAL A 125 -3.98 1.99 -5.90
CA VAL A 125 -5.12 2.56 -6.63
C VAL A 125 -4.93 4.06 -6.87
N ASN A 126 -4.46 4.79 -5.87
CA ASN A 126 -4.17 6.22 -6.00
C ASN A 126 -2.99 6.48 -6.95
N GLU A 127 -1.99 5.59 -6.99
CA GLU A 127 -0.90 5.61 -7.98
C GLU A 127 -1.39 5.27 -9.40
N GLY A 128 -2.61 4.74 -9.56
CA GLY A 128 -3.16 4.32 -10.85
C GLY A 128 -2.61 2.99 -11.38
N ILE A 129 -1.78 2.29 -10.60
CA ILE A 129 -1.22 0.98 -10.99
C ILE A 129 -2.28 -0.11 -10.88
N ILE A 130 -3.14 -0.03 -9.87
CA ILE A 130 -4.30 -0.90 -9.69
C ILE A 130 -5.57 -0.10 -9.97
N ILE A 131 -6.53 -0.72 -10.65
CA ILE A 131 -7.82 -0.11 -10.97
C ILE A 131 -8.91 -0.84 -10.21
N LYS A 132 -9.71 -0.07 -9.48
CA LYS A 132 -10.93 -0.56 -8.82
C LYS A 132 -12.06 -0.60 -9.84
N VAL A 133 -12.52 -1.81 -10.18
CA VAL A 133 -13.61 -2.03 -11.14
C VAL A 133 -14.97 -2.06 -10.44
N LYS A 134 -15.09 -2.82 -9.34
CA LYS A 134 -16.34 -2.91 -8.57
C LYS A 134 -16.09 -3.42 -7.16
N GLU A 135 -16.61 -2.74 -6.14
CA GLU A 135 -16.53 -3.18 -4.74
C GLU A 135 -15.13 -3.63 -4.29
N ASP A 136 -14.89 -4.94 -4.20
CA ASP A 136 -13.65 -5.58 -3.76
C ASP A 136 -12.89 -6.27 -4.93
N LEU A 137 -13.27 -5.93 -6.16
CA LEU A 137 -12.71 -6.41 -7.41
C LEU A 137 -11.77 -5.35 -8.01
N PHE A 138 -10.50 -5.71 -8.06
CA PHE A 138 -9.39 -4.86 -8.49
C PHE A 138 -8.62 -5.56 -9.59
N PHE A 139 -8.03 -4.78 -10.50
CA PHE A 139 -7.28 -5.27 -11.64
C PHE A 139 -5.99 -4.50 -11.79
N HIS A 140 -4.97 -5.11 -12.38
CA HIS A 140 -3.80 -4.37 -12.82
C HIS A 140 -4.19 -3.44 -13.97
N SER A 141 -3.71 -2.19 -13.93
CA SER A 141 -3.98 -1.18 -14.94
C SER A 141 -3.60 -1.64 -16.35
N GLU A 142 -2.52 -2.41 -16.49
CA GLU A 142 -2.08 -2.99 -17.76
C GLU A 142 -3.17 -3.84 -18.43
N ALA A 143 -3.82 -4.74 -17.68
CA ALA A 143 -4.87 -5.61 -18.20
C ALA A 143 -6.10 -4.79 -18.65
N ILE A 144 -6.49 -3.81 -17.85
CA ILE A 144 -7.62 -2.91 -18.17
C ILE A 144 -7.31 -2.04 -19.38
N ASN A 145 -6.10 -1.49 -19.47
CA ASN A 145 -5.69 -0.64 -20.59
C ASN A 145 -5.58 -1.45 -21.90
N ALA A 146 -5.06 -2.68 -21.83
CA ALA A 146 -5.04 -3.59 -22.97
C ALA A 146 -6.46 -3.93 -23.45
N LEU A 147 -7.38 -4.22 -22.52
CA LEU A 147 -8.78 -4.47 -22.86
C LEU A 147 -9.47 -3.23 -23.43
N LYS A 148 -9.24 -2.05 -22.83
CA LYS A 148 -9.75 -0.77 -23.34
C LYS A 148 -9.35 -0.54 -24.79
N LYS A 149 -8.08 -0.76 -25.13
CA LYS A 149 -7.57 -0.61 -26.50
C LYS A 149 -8.30 -1.55 -27.48
N LYS A 150 -8.50 -2.82 -27.11
CA LYS A 150 -9.26 -3.78 -27.92
C LYS A 150 -10.72 -3.36 -28.10
N LEU A 151 -11.36 -2.93 -27.01
CA LEU A 151 -12.75 -2.51 -27.00
C LEU A 151 -12.97 -1.26 -27.88
N VAL A 152 -12.13 -0.25 -27.74
CA VAL A 152 -12.22 0.99 -28.54
C VAL A 152 -12.05 0.66 -30.01
N LYS A 153 -11.01 -0.11 -30.38
CA LYS A 153 -10.79 -0.53 -31.76
C LYS A 153 -11.99 -1.27 -32.35
N PHE A 154 -12.56 -2.22 -31.59
CA PHE A 154 -13.75 -2.95 -32.03
C PHE A 154 -14.94 -2.01 -32.27
N LEU A 155 -15.15 -1.02 -31.39
CA LEU A 155 -16.25 -0.08 -31.52
C LEU A 155 -16.04 0.96 -32.62
N GLU A 156 -14.79 1.27 -32.98
CA GLU A 156 -14.47 2.06 -34.17
C GLU A 156 -14.84 1.31 -35.45
N ASP A 157 -14.61 0.00 -35.49
CA ASP A 157 -14.88 -0.86 -36.66
C ASP A 157 -16.37 -1.26 -36.78
N GLN A 158 -17.04 -1.55 -35.66
CA GLN A 158 -18.39 -2.16 -35.62
C GLN A 158 -19.48 -1.25 -35.02
N ALA A 159 -19.14 -0.04 -34.59
CA ALA A 159 -20.00 0.98 -33.96
C ALA A 159 -20.63 0.61 -32.59
N GLU A 160 -20.96 -0.66 -32.38
CA GLU A 160 -21.60 -1.15 -31.17
C GLU A 160 -21.15 -2.57 -30.81
N ILE A 161 -21.26 -2.93 -29.53
CA ILE A 161 -20.93 -4.25 -29.02
C ILE A 161 -22.02 -4.78 -28.08
N THR A 162 -22.44 -6.02 -28.31
CA THR A 162 -23.38 -6.74 -27.43
C THR A 162 -22.64 -7.38 -26.25
N THR A 163 -23.37 -7.72 -25.18
CA THR A 163 -22.78 -8.43 -24.03
C THR A 163 -22.13 -9.79 -24.40
N PRO A 164 -22.73 -10.63 -25.28
CA PRO A 164 -22.08 -11.85 -25.77
C PRO A 164 -20.77 -11.58 -26.52
N GLN A 165 -20.72 -10.60 -27.42
CA GLN A 165 -19.49 -10.24 -28.14
C GLN A 165 -18.42 -9.71 -27.19
N PHE A 166 -18.80 -8.93 -26.17
CA PHE A 166 -17.84 -8.48 -25.15
C PHE A 166 -17.31 -9.64 -24.30
N LYS A 167 -18.14 -10.64 -24.01
CA LYS A 167 -17.69 -11.89 -23.36
C LYS A 167 -16.69 -12.64 -24.24
N GLU A 168 -16.95 -12.77 -25.54
CA GLU A 168 -16.03 -13.42 -26.48
C GLU A 168 -14.70 -12.66 -26.58
N MET A 169 -14.73 -11.33 -26.64
CA MET A 169 -13.54 -10.47 -26.66
C MET A 169 -12.66 -10.62 -25.42
N THR A 170 -13.29 -10.71 -24.24
CA THR A 170 -12.59 -10.81 -22.96
C THR A 170 -12.13 -12.24 -22.67
N GLY A 171 -12.87 -13.24 -23.13
CA GLY A 171 -12.57 -14.66 -22.88
C GLY A 171 -12.80 -15.11 -21.44
N VAL A 172 -13.40 -14.26 -20.60
CA VAL A 172 -13.56 -14.51 -19.16
C VAL A 172 -14.97 -14.92 -18.77
N SER A 173 -15.11 -15.48 -17.57
CA SER A 173 -16.43 -15.84 -17.03
C SER A 173 -17.35 -14.61 -16.82
N ARG A 174 -18.67 -14.83 -16.81
CA ARG A 174 -19.68 -13.76 -16.60
C ARG A 174 -19.46 -12.96 -15.32
N LYS A 175 -18.83 -13.58 -14.31
CA LYS A 175 -18.40 -12.97 -13.06
C LYS A 175 -17.59 -11.68 -13.27
N PHE A 176 -16.74 -11.64 -14.30
CA PHE A 176 -15.87 -10.50 -14.60
C PHE A 176 -16.39 -9.65 -15.77
N VAL A 177 -17.09 -10.24 -16.74
CA VAL A 177 -17.62 -9.54 -17.92
C VAL A 177 -18.54 -8.37 -17.54
N ILE A 178 -19.51 -8.60 -16.65
CA ILE A 178 -20.49 -7.57 -16.29
C ILE A 178 -19.81 -6.40 -15.55
N PRO A 179 -19.01 -6.64 -14.48
CA PRO A 179 -18.27 -5.56 -13.82
C PRO A 179 -17.34 -4.78 -14.75
N LEU A 180 -16.63 -5.45 -15.66
CA LEU A 180 -15.74 -4.78 -16.61
C LEU A 180 -16.52 -3.87 -17.57
N ALA A 181 -17.68 -4.34 -18.06
CA ALA A 181 -18.53 -3.54 -18.93
C ALA A 181 -19.10 -2.30 -18.20
N GLU A 182 -19.59 -2.48 -16.97
CA GLU A 182 -20.06 -1.40 -16.10
C GLU A 182 -18.94 -0.39 -15.77
N TYR A 183 -17.70 -0.88 -15.60
CA TYR A 183 -16.54 -0.03 -15.38
C TYR A 183 -16.23 0.84 -16.62
N PHE A 184 -16.31 0.29 -17.83
CA PHE A 184 -16.13 1.10 -19.04
C PHE A 184 -17.26 2.12 -19.26
N ASP A 185 -18.48 1.79 -18.83
CA ASP A 185 -19.60 2.73 -18.85
C ASP A 185 -19.36 3.90 -17.87
N SER A 186 -18.98 3.59 -16.62
CA SER A 186 -18.74 4.60 -15.58
C SER A 186 -17.45 5.42 -15.77
N SER A 187 -16.44 4.86 -16.45
CA SER A 187 -15.23 5.57 -16.87
C SER A 187 -15.39 6.35 -18.18
N ASN A 188 -16.64 6.52 -18.65
CA ASN A 188 -16.98 7.28 -19.85
C ASN A 188 -16.33 6.75 -21.14
N VAL A 189 -15.92 5.48 -21.19
CA VAL A 189 -15.39 4.85 -22.41
C VAL A 189 -16.55 4.39 -23.30
N THR A 190 -17.54 3.75 -22.70
CA THR A 190 -18.73 3.28 -23.38
C THR A 190 -20.00 3.92 -22.84
N LEU A 191 -21.06 3.85 -23.63
CA LEU A 191 -22.42 4.18 -23.21
C LEU A 191 -23.33 3.01 -23.57
N ARG A 192 -24.08 2.52 -22.58
CA ARG A 192 -25.10 1.49 -22.80
C ARG A 192 -26.36 2.11 -23.42
N VAL A 193 -26.79 1.55 -24.54
CA VAL A 193 -28.02 1.93 -25.26
C VAL A 193 -28.82 0.65 -25.50
N GLY A 194 -29.85 0.40 -24.67
CA GLY A 194 -30.57 -0.87 -24.66
C GLY A 194 -29.64 -2.05 -24.30
N ASP A 195 -29.51 -2.99 -25.22
CA ASP A 195 -28.72 -4.22 -25.04
C ASP A 195 -27.29 -4.14 -25.60
N VAL A 196 -26.94 -3.02 -26.23
CA VAL A 196 -25.62 -2.77 -26.80
C VAL A 196 -24.88 -1.66 -26.07
N ARG A 197 -23.56 -1.61 -26.26
CA ARG A 197 -22.69 -0.51 -25.84
C ARG A 197 -22.07 0.13 -27.06
N LYS A 198 -22.02 1.47 -27.04
CA LYS A 198 -21.39 2.28 -28.09
C LYS A 198 -20.22 3.06 -27.51
N LEU A 199 -19.28 3.46 -28.36
CA LEU A 199 -18.20 4.36 -27.94
C LEU A 199 -18.81 5.69 -27.53
N ARG A 200 -18.44 6.19 -26.34
CA ARG A 200 -18.90 7.50 -25.90
C ARG A 200 -18.08 8.57 -26.61
N LYS A 201 -18.71 9.29 -27.53
CA LYS A 201 -18.11 10.50 -28.12
C LYS A 201 -18.12 11.59 -27.06
N GLY A 202 -16.94 12.15 -26.77
CA GLY A 202 -16.76 13.28 -25.85
C GLY A 202 -17.45 14.53 -26.36
#